data_AF-A0A349GQB6-F1
#
_entry.id   AF-A0A349GQB6-F1
#
_cell.length_a   1.000
_cell.length_b   1.000
_cell.length_c   1.000
_cell.angle_alpha   90.00
_cell.angle_beta   90.00
_cell.angle_gamma   90.00
#
_symmetry.space_group_name_H-M   'P 1'
#
loop_
_entity.id
_entity.type
_entity.pdbx_description
1 polymer ?
#
loop_
_entity_poly.entity_id
_entity_poly.type
_entity_poly.pdbx_seq_one_letter_code
_entity_poly.pdbx_strand_id
1 'polypeptide(L)' 'NSYFVVVSADDKFAFIADGKSRKLAKPKRKNVKHLSPTSKILCIDEITDKQLRRALKESGGK' A
#
# COMPACT_ATOMS: atom_id res chain seq x y z
N ASN A 1 6.97 8.76 8.53
CA ASN A 1 5.79 8.07 7.99
C ASN A 1 6.19 7.08 6.91
N SER A 2 5.53 5.91 6.88
CA SER A 2 5.67 4.93 5.79
C SER A 2 4.37 4.89 5.00
N TYR A 3 4.46 4.93 3.68
CA TYR A 3 3.32 4.79 2.78
C TYR A 3 3.14 3.33 2.37
N PHE A 4 1.88 2.94 2.23
CA PHE A 4 1.49 1.62 1.75
C PHE A 4 0.33 1.78 0.78
N VAL A 5 0.24 0.89 -0.19
CA VAL A 5 -0.95 0.74 -1.01
C VAL A 5 -1.90 -0.26 -0.35
N VAL A 6 -3.20 -0.01 -0.47
CA VAL A 6 -4.24 -0.97 -0.10
C VAL A 6 -4.46 -1.89 -1.30
N VAL A 7 -4.22 -3.18 -1.10
CA VAL A 7 -4.37 -4.22 -2.15
C VAL A 7 -5.79 -4.79 -2.14
N SER A 8 -6.39 -4.88 -0.97
CA SER A 8 -7.80 -5.22 -0.78
C SER A 8 -8.30 -4.64 0.54
N ALA A 9 -9.60 -4.41 0.64
CA ALA A 9 -10.23 -3.89 1.85
C ALA A 9 -11.58 -4.56 2.09
N ASP A 10 -11.85 -4.80 3.38
CA ASP A 10 -13.13 -5.18 3.95
C ASP A 10 -13.56 -4.10 4.96
N ASP A 11 -14.76 -4.18 5.52
CA ASP A 11 -15.33 -3.17 6.43
C ASP A 11 -14.44 -2.83 7.64
N LYS A 12 -13.70 -3.82 8.17
CA LYS A 12 -12.92 -3.67 9.42
C LYS A 12 -11.41 -3.68 9.21
N PHE A 13 -10.94 -4.18 8.07
CA PHE A 13 -9.53 -4.41 7.81
C PHE A 13 -9.17 -4.11 6.37
N ALA A 14 -7.93 -3.68 6.15
CA ALA A 14 -7.34 -3.58 4.83
C ALA A 14 -6.03 -4.37 4.78
N PHE A 15 -5.69 -4.85 3.59
CA PHE A 15 -4.42 -5.50 3.29
C PHE A 15 -3.50 -4.50 2.63
N ILE A 16 -2.36 -4.22 3.28
CA ILE A 16 -1.42 -3.19 2.85
C ILE A 16 -0.08 -3.76 2.38
N ALA A 17 0.48 -3.16 1.33
CA ALA A 17 1.78 -3.52 0.76
C ALA A 17 2.64 -2.28 0.49
N ASP A 18 3.97 -2.41 0.70
CA ASP A 18 4.98 -1.40 0.32
C ASP A 18 5.98 -1.97 -0.71
N GLY A 19 5.81 -3.24 -1.09
CA GLY A 19 6.72 -4.00 -1.91
C GLY A 19 8.03 -4.36 -1.22
N LYS A 20 8.43 -3.73 -0.10
CA LYS A 20 9.71 -3.96 0.61
C LYS A 20 9.55 -4.89 1.80
N SER A 21 8.92 -4.38 2.86
CA SER A 21 8.69 -5.13 4.09
C SER A 21 7.43 -5.99 4.01
N ARG A 22 6.45 -5.55 3.19
CA ARG A 22 5.16 -6.19 2.89
C ARG A 22 5.01 -6.27 1.37
N LYS A 23 5.24 -7.48 0.84
CA LYS A 23 5.13 -7.76 -0.60
C LYS A 23 3.67 -7.81 -1.04
N LEU A 24 3.42 -7.60 -2.34
CA LEU A 24 2.08 -7.77 -2.94
C LEU A 24 1.53 -9.19 -2.72
N ALA A 25 2.39 -10.21 -2.81
CA ALA A 25 2.01 -11.61 -2.55
C ALA A 25 1.82 -11.96 -1.06
N LYS A 26 2.30 -11.13 -0.13
CA LYS A 26 2.14 -11.34 1.32
C LYS A 26 1.84 -10.00 2.01
N PRO A 27 0.66 -9.42 1.75
CA PRO A 27 0.29 -8.12 2.29
C PRO A 27 0.00 -8.24 3.79
N LYS A 28 0.12 -7.12 4.50
CA LYS A 28 -0.17 -7.07 5.94
C LYS A 28 -1.62 -6.70 6.16
N ARG A 29 -2.35 -7.51 6.94
CA ARG A 29 -3.64 -7.13 7.48
C ARG A 29 -3.49 -5.99 8.50
N LYS A 30 -4.24 -4.90 8.33
CA LYS A 30 -4.25 -3.73 9.20
C LYS A 30 -5.69 -3.33 9.48
N ASN A 31 -6.01 -2.98 10.72
CA ASN A 31 -7.33 -2.44 11.05
C ASN A 31 -7.45 -1.02 10.45
N VAL A 32 -8.57 -0.73 9.80
CA VAL A 32 -8.82 0.54 9.09
C VAL A 32 -8.67 1.75 10.01
N LYS A 33 -9.00 1.62 11.31
CA LYS A 33 -8.85 2.71 12.31
C LYS A 33 -7.40 3.16 12.54
N HIS A 34 -6.42 2.38 12.06
CA HIS A 34 -4.99 2.69 12.16
C HIS A 34 -4.39 3.10 10.81
N LEU A 35 -5.21 3.36 9.81
CA LEU A 35 -4.79 3.88 8.51
C LEU A 35 -5.09 5.37 8.47
N SER A 36 -4.17 6.12 7.87
CA SER A 36 -4.37 7.53 7.52
C SER A 36 -4.48 7.61 6.00
N PRO A 37 -5.69 7.78 5.44
CA PRO A 37 -5.88 7.81 3.99
C PRO A 37 -5.19 9.04 3.38
N THR A 38 -4.61 8.85 2.20
CA THR A 38 -3.86 9.89 1.48
C THR A 38 -4.66 10.52 0.34
N SER A 39 -5.88 10.04 0.08
CA SER A 39 -6.71 10.39 -1.09
C SER A 39 -5.98 10.25 -2.44
N LYS A 40 -4.90 9.45 -2.49
CA LYS A 40 -4.18 9.11 -3.73
C LYS A 40 -4.57 7.71 -4.16
N ILE A 41 -4.88 7.56 -5.44
CA ILE A 41 -5.16 6.27 -6.06
C ILE A 41 -3.93 5.88 -6.87
N LEU A 42 -3.46 4.66 -6.66
CA LEU A 42 -2.39 4.05 -7.43
C LEU A 42 -2.97 2.83 -8.15
N CYS A 43 -2.79 2.77 -9.46
CA CYS A 43 -3.08 1.55 -10.21
C CYS A 43 -1.97 0.54 -9.90
N ILE A 44 -2.35 -0.62 -9.37
CA ILE A 44 -1.42 -1.68 -8.95
C ILE A 44 -1.62 -2.98 -9.72
N ASP A 45 -2.40 -2.95 -10.79
CA ASP A 45 -2.61 -4.11 -11.65
C ASP A 45 -1.29 -4.50 -12.33
N GLU A 46 -0.91 -5.76 -12.19
CA GLU A 46 0.29 -6.37 -12.80
C GLU A 46 1.64 -5.68 -12.47
N ILE A 47 1.72 -4.92 -11.38
CA ILE A 47 3.00 -4.30 -10.98
C ILE A 47 3.84 -5.24 -10.11
N THR A 48 5.16 -5.12 -10.24
CA THR A 48 6.12 -5.81 -9.37
C THR A 48 6.35 -5.04 -8.06
N ASP A 49 6.82 -5.75 -7.03
CA ASP A 49 7.25 -5.15 -5.75
C ASP A 49 8.27 -4.01 -5.96
N LYS A 50 9.14 -4.10 -7.00
CA LYS A 50 10.12 -3.05 -7.32
C LYS A 50 9.45 -1.80 -7.89
N GLN A 51 8.46 -1.96 -8.77
CA GLN A 51 7.68 -0.83 -9.32
C GLN A 51 6.86 -0.16 -8.21
N LEU A 52 6.22 -0.94 -7.33
CA LEU A 52 5.46 -0.41 -6.19
C LEU A 52 6.33 0.48 -5.29
N ARG A 53 7.53 0.02 -4.92
CA ARG A 53 8.46 0.83 -4.09
C ARG A 53 8.81 2.17 -4.75
N ARG A 54 9.00 2.20 -6.08
CA ARG A 54 9.30 3.43 -6.82
C ARG A 54 8.10 4.37 -6.81
N ALA A 55 6.93 3.85 -7.15
CA ALA A 55 5.68 4.62 -7.18
C ALA A 55 5.34 5.22 -5.80
N LEU A 56 5.53 4.45 -4.72
CA LEU A 56 5.31 4.94 -3.35
C LEU A 56 6.31 6.04 -2.97
N LYS A 57 7.57 5.95 -3.40
CA LYS A 57 8.59 6.97 -3.16
C LYS A 57 8.23 8.30 -3.85
N GLU A 58 7.72 8.24 -5.07
CA GLU A 58 7.25 9.42 -5.82
C GLU A 58 5.98 10.01 -5.18
N SER A 59 5.04 9.15 -4.76
CA SER A 59 3.79 9.58 -4.11
C SER A 59 4.01 10.21 -2.72
N GLY A 60 5.11 9.84 -2.04
CA GLY A 60 5.48 10.36 -0.72
C GLY A 60 6.31 11.65 -0.75
N GLY A 61 6.47 12.29 -1.93
CA GLY A 61 7.35 13.43 -2.13
C GLY A 61 6.91 14.75 -1.47
N LYS A 62 7.11 14.87 -0.17
CA LYS A 62 8.09 15.73 0.54
C LYS A 62 7.96 15.47 2.04
#